data_AF-A0A9R1BUX5-F1
#
_entry.id   AF-A0A9R1BUX5-F1
#
_cell.length_a   1.000
_cell.length_b   1.000
_cell.length_c   1.000
_cell.angle_alpha   90.00
_cell.angle_beta   90.00
_cell.angle_gamma   90.00
#
_symmetry.space_group_name_H-M   'P 1'
#
loop_
_entity.id
_entity.type
_entity.pdbx_description
1 polymer ?
#
loop_
_entity_poly.entity_id
_entity_poly.type
_entity_poly.pdbx_seq_one_letter_code
_entity_poly.pdbx_strand_id
1 'polypeptide(L)'
;MFPPSSFMPEKRSEGCFMFYGVRPRMHWITTQYGGHKIDKVVKRFGSNIIFSNGMRDPWSGGGVLKNISSSIIALVTEKGAHHLDLRSATKDDPDWLVEQRRHEVEIIHGWIDQYNKDIAQM
;
A
#
# COMPACT_ATOMS: atom_id res chain seq x y z
N MET A 1 -19.45 -16.78 1.49
CA MET A 1 -19.15 -17.81 0.47
C MET A 1 -19.92 -17.44 -0.79
N PHE A 2 -19.27 -17.41 -1.95
CA PHE A 2 -19.84 -16.93 -3.22
C PHE A 2 -19.84 -18.05 -4.27
N PRO A 3 -20.76 -18.01 -5.26
CA PRO A 3 -20.71 -18.89 -6.42
C PRO A 3 -19.39 -18.73 -7.21
N PRO A 4 -18.96 -19.75 -7.96
CA PRO A 4 -17.78 -19.65 -8.81
C PRO A 4 -17.97 -18.57 -9.89
N SER A 5 -16.95 -17.74 -10.08
CA SER A 5 -16.89 -16.72 -11.12
C SER A 5 -15.46 -16.61 -11.64
N SER A 6 -15.27 -16.71 -12.96
CA SER A 6 -13.97 -16.67 -13.60
C SER A 6 -13.69 -15.30 -14.20
N PHE A 7 -12.49 -14.77 -13.98
CA PHE A 7 -12.01 -13.56 -14.64
C PHE A 7 -11.44 -13.91 -16.02
N MET A 8 -11.93 -13.24 -17.08
CA MET A 8 -11.48 -13.44 -18.46
C MET A 8 -10.81 -12.15 -19.00
N PRO A 9 -9.48 -12.13 -19.20
CA PRO A 9 -8.76 -10.95 -19.68
C PRO A 9 -9.26 -10.43 -21.03
N GLU A 10 -9.64 -11.31 -21.95
CA GLU A 10 -10.10 -10.99 -23.30
C GLU A 10 -11.43 -10.24 -23.23
N LYS A 11 -12.40 -10.79 -22.47
CA LYS A 11 -13.70 -10.12 -22.25
C LYS A 11 -13.52 -8.76 -21.60
N ARG A 12 -12.58 -8.63 -20.65
CA ARG A 12 -12.28 -7.32 -20.04
C ARG A 12 -11.69 -6.35 -21.06
N SER A 13 -10.77 -6.81 -21.91
CA SER A 13 -10.13 -6.01 -22.97
C SER A 13 -11.14 -5.54 -24.01
N GLU A 14 -12.03 -6.41 -24.46
CA GLU A 14 -13.12 -6.07 -25.38
C GLU A 14 -14.07 -5.05 -24.77
N GLY A 15 -14.52 -5.27 -23.53
CA GLY A 15 -15.36 -4.30 -22.81
C GLY A 15 -14.68 -2.93 -22.71
N CYS A 16 -13.41 -2.89 -22.33
CA CYS A 16 -12.66 -1.63 -22.27
C CYS A 16 -12.57 -0.92 -23.63
N PHE A 17 -12.35 -1.67 -24.71
CA PHE A 17 -12.31 -1.08 -26.05
C PHE A 17 -13.67 -0.53 -26.48
N MET A 18 -14.76 -1.23 -26.19
CA MET A 18 -16.11 -0.79 -26.52
C MET A 18 -16.51 0.49 -25.79
N PHE A 19 -16.21 0.60 -24.49
CA PHE A 19 -16.60 1.77 -23.68
C PHE A 19 -15.63 2.95 -23.80
N TYR A 20 -14.34 2.69 -23.98
CA TYR A 20 -13.29 3.70 -23.84
C TYR A 20 -12.35 3.81 -25.04
N GLY A 21 -12.52 2.99 -26.08
CA GLY A 21 -11.66 3.01 -27.28
C GLY A 21 -10.23 2.53 -27.04
N VAL A 22 -9.93 1.96 -25.86
CA VAL A 22 -8.58 1.55 -25.47
C VAL A 22 -8.53 0.11 -24.99
N ARG A 23 -7.40 -0.56 -25.22
CA ARG A 23 -7.14 -1.90 -24.69
C ARG A 23 -6.21 -1.84 -23.48
N PRO A 24 -6.53 -2.54 -22.38
CA PRO A 24 -5.71 -2.52 -21.18
C PRO A 24 -4.37 -3.21 -21.43
N ARG A 25 -3.29 -2.61 -20.91
CA ARG A 25 -1.95 -3.21 -20.88
C ARG A 25 -1.78 -3.98 -19.58
N MET A 26 -2.30 -5.21 -19.52
CA MET A 26 -2.47 -6.00 -18.28
C MET A 26 -1.17 -6.19 -17.47
N HIS A 27 -0.01 -6.22 -18.12
CA HIS A 27 1.29 -6.40 -17.46
C HIS A 27 2.07 -5.10 -17.23
N TRP A 28 1.54 -3.93 -17.64
CA TRP A 28 2.28 -2.68 -17.52
C TRP A 28 2.71 -2.40 -16.08
N ILE A 29 1.77 -2.51 -15.13
CA ILE A 29 2.05 -2.27 -13.70
C ILE A 29 3.08 -3.25 -13.14
N THR A 30 2.97 -4.54 -13.44
CA THR A 30 3.92 -5.55 -12.93
C THR A 30 5.29 -5.42 -13.57
N THR A 31 5.37 -4.98 -14.83
CA THR A 31 6.63 -4.64 -15.50
C THR A 31 7.29 -3.40 -14.89
N GLN A 32 6.53 -2.34 -14.63
CA GLN A 32 7.09 -1.08 -14.12
C GLN A 32 7.47 -1.16 -12.64
N TYR A 33 6.63 -1.77 -11.80
CA TYR A 33 6.76 -1.71 -10.35
C TYR A 33 7.14 -3.05 -9.70
N GLY A 34 7.39 -4.09 -10.51
CA GLY A 34 7.96 -5.36 -10.08
C GLY A 34 6.94 -6.45 -9.70
N GLY A 35 5.66 -6.11 -9.51
CA GLY A 35 4.62 -7.09 -9.16
C GLY A 35 5.03 -7.94 -7.95
N HIS A 36 5.10 -9.26 -8.11
CA HIS A 36 5.56 -10.16 -7.04
C HIS A 36 7.04 -10.00 -6.63
N LYS A 37 7.83 -9.24 -7.39
CA LYS A 37 9.23 -8.89 -7.09
C LYS A 37 9.36 -7.45 -6.56
N ILE A 38 8.29 -6.90 -5.98
CA ILE A 38 8.24 -5.53 -5.46
C ILE A 38 9.37 -5.27 -4.44
N ASP A 39 9.71 -6.26 -3.62
CA ASP A 39 10.81 -6.22 -2.65
C ASP A 39 12.18 -5.97 -3.31
N LYS A 40 12.37 -6.44 -4.54
CA LYS A 40 13.62 -6.26 -5.30
C LYS A 40 13.60 -4.99 -6.14
N VAL A 41 12.44 -4.61 -6.64
CA VAL A 41 12.29 -3.49 -7.58
C VAL A 41 12.17 -2.18 -6.84
N VAL A 42 11.20 -2.04 -5.93
CA VAL A 42 10.97 -0.80 -5.17
C VAL A 42 12.15 -0.48 -4.26
N LYS A 43 12.82 -1.49 -3.68
CA LYS A 43 14.03 -1.26 -2.86
C LYS A 43 15.16 -0.52 -3.59
N ARG A 44 15.21 -0.59 -4.93
CA ARG A 44 16.29 0.04 -5.72
C ARG A 44 16.11 1.54 -5.93
N PHE A 45 14.88 2.06 -5.84
CA PHE A 45 14.59 3.45 -6.15
C PHE A 45 13.66 4.14 -5.14
N GLY A 46 12.96 3.37 -4.30
CA GLY A 46 12.06 3.87 -3.29
C GLY A 46 12.73 3.99 -1.93
N SER A 47 12.28 4.95 -1.15
CA SER A 47 12.59 5.16 0.25
C SER A 47 11.40 5.86 0.91
N ASN A 48 11.35 5.83 2.24
CA ASN A 48 10.37 6.56 3.05
C ASN A 48 8.92 6.22 2.67
N ILE A 49 8.58 4.92 2.76
CA ILE A 49 7.24 4.40 2.47
C ILE A 49 6.77 3.55 3.65
N ILE A 50 5.55 3.83 4.11
CA ILE A 50 4.81 2.96 5.02
C ILE A 50 3.74 2.23 4.21
N PHE A 51 3.74 0.90 4.27
CA PHE A 51 2.65 0.05 3.81
C PHE A 51 1.80 -0.38 5.01
N SER A 52 0.73 0.36 5.32
CA SER A 52 -0.23 -0.02 6.38
C SER A 52 -1.26 -1.01 5.84
N ASN A 53 -1.51 -2.10 6.58
CA ASN A 53 -2.50 -3.11 6.21
C ASN A 53 -3.23 -3.64 7.45
N GLY A 54 -4.55 -3.75 7.35
CA GLY A 54 -5.38 -4.45 8.33
C GLY A 54 -5.72 -5.86 7.84
N MET A 55 -5.57 -6.89 8.68
CA MET A 55 -5.80 -8.28 8.27
C MET A 55 -7.28 -8.67 8.11
N ARG A 56 -8.22 -7.79 8.50
CA ARG A 56 -9.65 -7.93 8.15
C ARG A 56 -10.00 -7.30 6.81
N ASP A 57 -9.07 -6.57 6.20
CA ASP A 57 -9.23 -6.04 4.86
C ASP A 57 -8.97 -7.15 3.83
N PRO A 58 -9.94 -7.51 2.96
CA PRO A 58 -9.69 -8.46 1.88
C PRO A 58 -8.59 -7.98 0.91
N TRP A 59 -8.34 -6.67 0.82
CA TRP A 59 -7.28 -6.12 -0.04
C TRP A 59 -5.87 -6.37 0.50
N SER A 60 -5.73 -6.67 1.80
CA SER A 60 -4.42 -7.00 2.42
C SER A 60 -3.73 -8.20 1.76
N GLY A 61 -4.50 -9.12 1.16
CA GLY A 61 -3.97 -10.26 0.41
C GLY A 61 -3.18 -9.87 -0.84
N GLY A 62 -3.36 -8.65 -1.37
CA GLY A 62 -2.56 -8.07 -2.46
C GLY A 62 -1.52 -7.05 -2.00
N GLY A 63 -1.41 -6.80 -0.69
CA GLY A 63 -0.55 -5.76 -0.11
C GLY A 63 0.89 -6.20 0.19
N VAL A 64 1.67 -5.28 0.75
CA VAL A 64 3.02 -5.54 1.27
C VAL A 64 2.93 -5.74 2.79
N LEU A 65 3.19 -6.96 3.26
CA LEU A 65 3.00 -7.34 4.66
C LEU A 65 4.31 -7.52 5.44
N LYS A 66 5.46 -7.18 4.83
CA LYS A 66 6.79 -7.29 5.44
C LYS A 66 7.66 -6.11 5.01
N ASN A 67 8.56 -5.69 5.90
CA ASN A 67 9.54 -4.65 5.59
C ASN A 67 10.39 -5.07 4.39
N ILE A 68 10.59 -4.14 3.45
CA ILE A 68 11.42 -4.30 2.25
C ILE A 68 12.84 -3.77 2.52
N SER A 69 12.94 -2.69 3.29
CA SER A 69 14.20 -2.06 3.71
C SER A 69 14.03 -1.39 5.07
N SER A 70 15.06 -0.66 5.54
CA SER A 70 14.98 0.14 6.77
C SER A 70 14.03 1.34 6.65
N SER A 71 13.76 1.83 5.43
CA SER A 71 12.90 3.00 5.18
C SER A 71 11.63 2.67 4.39
N ILE A 72 11.48 1.42 3.95
CA ILE A 72 10.26 0.90 3.30
C ILE A 72 9.72 -0.21 4.19
N ILE A 73 8.78 0.16 5.06
CA ILE A 73 8.30 -0.70 6.14
C ILE A 73 6.84 -1.09 5.94
N ALA A 74 6.41 -2.17 6.58
CA ALA A 74 5.03 -2.61 6.61
C ALA A 74 4.51 -2.56 8.06
N LEU A 75 3.37 -1.89 8.25
CA LEU A 75 2.65 -1.85 9.52
C LEU A 75 1.39 -2.69 9.37
N VAL A 76 1.37 -3.86 10.02
CA VAL A 76 0.31 -4.85 9.83
C VAL A 76 -0.45 -5.04 11.14
N THR A 77 -1.77 -4.85 11.11
CA THR A 77 -2.64 -5.01 12.28
C THR A 77 -3.67 -6.10 12.09
N GLU A 78 -3.87 -6.94 13.10
CA GLU A 78 -4.76 -8.10 13.01
C GLU A 78 -6.23 -7.72 12.85
N LYS A 79 -6.65 -6.62 13.50
CA LYS A 79 -8.06 -6.20 13.59
C LYS A 79 -8.43 -5.06 12.64
N GLY A 80 -7.46 -4.49 11.92
CA GLY A 80 -7.70 -3.43 10.96
C GLY A 80 -8.54 -3.90 9.77
N ALA A 81 -9.50 -3.08 9.36
CA ALA A 81 -10.18 -3.20 8.09
C ALA A 81 -9.52 -2.27 7.05
N HIS A 82 -10.22 -1.95 5.96
CA HIS A 82 -9.68 -1.17 4.87
C HIS A 82 -9.22 0.23 5.32
N HIS A 83 -7.88 0.44 5.30
CA HIS A 83 -7.17 1.70 5.62
C HIS A 83 -7.74 2.47 6.83
N LEU A 84 -7.98 1.76 7.93
CA LEU A 84 -8.63 2.32 9.12
C LEU A 84 -7.79 3.43 9.80
N ASP A 85 -6.48 3.29 9.71
CA ASP A 85 -5.45 4.26 10.11
C ASP A 85 -5.70 5.66 9.53
N LEU A 86 -6.18 5.77 8.29
CA LEU A 86 -6.45 7.05 7.63
C LEU A 86 -7.78 7.72 8.03
N ARG A 87 -8.67 7.01 8.75
CA ARG A 87 -9.95 7.60 9.17
C ARG A 87 -9.75 8.61 10.29
N SER A 88 -10.67 9.58 10.40
CA SER A 88 -10.70 10.50 11.52
C SER A 88 -10.78 9.77 12.85
N ALA A 89 -10.08 10.28 13.86
CA ALA A 89 -10.09 9.71 15.19
C ALA A 89 -11.49 9.75 15.81
N THR A 90 -11.86 8.68 16.51
CA THR A 90 -13.09 8.58 17.28
C THR A 90 -12.78 8.16 18.71
N LYS A 91 -13.70 8.47 19.64
CA LYS A 91 -13.60 8.01 21.04
C LYS A 91 -13.68 6.49 21.20
N ASP A 92 -14.17 5.79 20.19
CA ASP A 92 -14.38 4.33 20.18
C ASP A 92 -13.22 3.61 19.45
N ASP A 93 -12.19 4.35 19.02
CA ASP A 93 -11.02 3.78 18.38
C ASP A 93 -10.27 2.89 19.38
N PRO A 94 -9.92 1.65 19.00
CA PRO A 94 -9.20 0.75 19.88
C PRO A 94 -7.74 1.20 20.06
N ASP A 95 -7.15 0.92 21.22
CA ASP A 95 -5.78 1.36 21.55
C ASP A 95 -4.75 0.98 20.48
N TRP A 96 -4.87 -0.21 19.86
CA TRP A 96 -3.95 -0.65 18.81
C TRP A 96 -3.97 0.28 17.58
N LEU A 97 -5.11 0.89 17.26
CA LEU A 97 -5.26 1.81 16.13
C LEU A 97 -4.66 3.17 16.46
N VAL A 98 -4.85 3.62 17.70
CA VAL A 98 -4.24 4.85 18.21
C VAL A 98 -2.71 4.71 18.19
N GLU A 99 -2.18 3.60 18.67
CA GLU A 99 -0.74 3.33 18.65
C GLU A 99 -0.19 3.16 17.22
N GLN A 100 -0.93 2.52 16.31
CA GLN A 100 -0.53 2.45 14.90
C GLN A 100 -0.36 3.86 14.31
N ARG A 101 -1.35 4.74 14.48
CA ARG A 101 -1.30 6.12 14.00
C ARG A 101 -0.17 6.92 14.65
N ARG A 102 0.05 6.73 15.96
CA ARG A 102 1.16 7.37 16.68
C ARG A 102 2.50 6.95 16.06
N HIS A 103 2.67 5.67 15.76
CA HIS A 103 3.88 5.15 15.14
C HIS A 103 4.09 5.67 13.72
N GLU A 104 3.03 5.73 12.90
CA GLU A 104 3.06 6.33 11.56
C GLU A 104 3.51 7.80 11.60
N VAL A 105 2.92 8.58 12.51
CA VAL A 105 3.27 9.99 12.73
C VAL A 105 4.72 10.13 13.18
N GLU A 106 5.20 9.29 14.11
CA GLU A 106 6.59 9.29 14.57
C GLU A 106 7.59 9.07 13.41
N ILE A 107 7.29 8.12 12.52
CA ILE A 107 8.11 7.85 11.33
C ILE A 107 8.10 9.04 10.37
N ILE A 108 6.93 9.61 10.09
CA ILE A 108 6.78 10.76 9.18
C ILE A 108 7.51 11.99 9.73
N HIS A 109 7.42 12.25 11.04
CA HIS A 109 8.20 13.30 11.69
C HIS A 109 9.70 13.07 11.51
N GLY A 110 10.18 11.83 11.68
CA GLY A 110 11.57 11.49 11.41
C GLY A 110 12.01 11.80 9.97
N TRP A 111 11.15 11.59 8.97
CA TRP A 111 11.43 11.97 7.59
C TRP A 111 11.52 13.49 7.39
N ILE A 112 10.62 14.25 8.02
CA ILE A 112 10.63 15.72 7.97
C ILE A 112 11.88 16.28 8.65
N ASP A 113 12.26 15.73 9.80
CA ASP A 113 13.46 16.13 10.53
C ASP A 113 14.74 15.85 9.72
N GLN A 114 14.81 14.69 9.07
CA GLN A 114 15.94 14.37 8.19
C GLN A 114 16.02 15.35 7.03
N TYR A 115 14.90 15.63 6.36
CA TYR A 115 14.84 16.61 5.28
C TYR A 115 15.35 18.00 5.72
N ASN A 116 14.89 18.50 6.87
CA ASN A 116 15.32 19.80 7.39
C ASN A 116 16.82 19.83 7.71
N LYS A 117 17.39 18.74 8.23
CA LYS A 117 18.84 18.62 8.47
C LYS A 117 19.63 18.64 7.17
N ASP A 118 19.16 17.92 6.15
CA ASP A 118 19.81 17.86 4.84
C ASP A 118 19.85 19.24 4.18
N ILE A 119 18.75 19.99 4.22
CA ILE A 119 18.66 21.35 3.67
C ILE A 119 19.52 22.34 4.46
N ALA A 120 19.61 22.23 5.78
CA ALA A 120 20.44 23.12 6.59
C ALA A 120 21.96 22.91 6.39
N GLN A 121 22.36 21.78 5.80
CA GLN A 121 23.75 21.45 5.49
C GLN A 121 24.16 21.80 4.04
N MET A 122 23.20 22.26 3.22
CA MET A 122 23.45 22.80 1.88
C MET A 122 23.86 24.27 1.94
#